data_AF-A0A958IMZ8-F1
#
_entry.id   AF-A0A958IMZ8-F1
#
_cell.length_a   1.000
_cell.length_b   1.000
_cell.length_c   1.000
_cell.angle_alpha   90.00
_cell.angle_beta   90.00
_cell.angle_gamma   90.00
#
_symmetry.space_group_name_H-M   'P 1'
#
loop_
_entity.id
_entity.type
_entity.pdbx_description
1 polymer ?
#
loop_
_entity_poly.entity_id
_entity_poly.type
_entity_poly.pdbx_seq_one_letter_code
_entity_poly.pdbx_strand_id
1 'polypeptide(L)'
;VVLSVLFFDKIKIDDPVGAVSVHLVCGVWGTLAVGIFSTNPEHSFLIQLLGVFAYGVFSFALAMGILFVIKATIGLRVSEEEELQGLDIGEHGMEAYSGFQFFTTQ
;
A
#
# COMPACT_ATOMS: atom_id res chain seq x y z
N VAL A 1 13.14 -0.52 -5.62
CA VAL A 1 12.56 -0.02 -4.34
C VAL A 1 12.83 1.46 -4.12
N VAL A 2 14.04 1.91 -3.76
CA VAL A 2 14.31 3.31 -3.34
C VAL A 2 13.79 4.37 -4.32
N LEU A 3 14.07 4.24 -5.62
CA LEU A 3 13.59 5.19 -6.63
C LEU A 3 12.05 5.25 -6.73
N SER A 4 11.39 4.13 -6.48
CA SER A 4 9.93 4.03 -6.48
C SER A 4 9.34 4.73 -5.25
N VAL A 5 9.93 4.54 -4.07
CA VAL A 5 9.50 5.24 -2.84
C VAL A 5 9.60 6.75 -3.05
N LEU A 6 10.76 7.23 -3.49
CA LEU A 6 10.98 8.65 -3.78
C LEU A 6 10.05 9.21 -4.86
N PHE A 7 9.58 8.38 -5.79
CA PHE A 7 8.60 8.79 -6.78
C PHE A 7 7.22 9.01 -6.15
N PHE A 8 6.72 8.06 -5.34
CA PHE A 8 5.43 8.19 -4.66
C PHE A 8 5.41 9.37 -3.68
N ASP A 9 6.49 9.58 -2.94
CA ASP A 9 6.65 10.74 -2.04
C ASP A 9 6.54 12.07 -2.81
N LYS A 10 7.20 12.17 -3.96
CA LYS A 10 7.19 13.39 -4.80
C LYS A 10 5.82 13.72 -5.36
N ILE A 11 4.99 12.72 -5.62
CA ILE A 11 3.60 12.93 -6.07
C ILE A 11 2.60 13.00 -4.91
N LYS A 12 3.09 13.06 -3.66
CA LYS A 12 2.30 13.19 -2.43
C LYS A 12 1.33 12.03 -2.22
N ILE A 13 1.72 10.82 -2.61
CA ILE A 13 1.04 9.60 -2.23
C ILE A 13 1.71 9.09 -0.96
N ASP A 14 0.97 9.15 0.15
CA ASP A 14 1.41 8.64 1.44
C ASP A 14 1.25 7.11 1.48
N ASP A 15 2.36 6.40 1.27
CA ASP A 15 2.49 4.94 1.40
C ASP A 15 3.35 4.66 2.64
N PRO A 16 2.73 4.53 3.84
CA PRO A 16 3.44 4.67 5.12
C PRO A 16 4.60 3.71 5.33
N VAL A 17 4.56 2.55 4.68
CA VAL A 17 5.57 1.49 4.81
C VAL A 17 6.26 1.17 3.48
N GLY A 18 5.98 1.94 2.41
CA GLY A 18 6.52 1.67 1.08
C GLY A 18 5.99 0.39 0.44
N ALA A 19 4.79 -0.07 0.82
CA ALA A 19 4.21 -1.33 0.38
C ALA A 19 4.02 -1.36 -1.15
N VAL A 20 3.60 -0.27 -1.77
CA VAL A 20 3.41 -0.18 -3.22
C VAL A 20 4.76 -0.33 -3.93
N SER A 21 5.82 0.27 -3.38
CA SER A 21 7.16 0.18 -3.97
C SER A 21 7.79 -1.21 -3.85
N VAL A 22 7.62 -1.89 -2.70
CA VAL A 22 8.20 -3.22 -2.45
C VAL A 22 7.39 -4.34 -3.07
N HIS A 23 6.06 -4.28 -3.01
CA HIS A 23 5.21 -5.38 -3.46
C HIS A 23 4.69 -5.18 -4.88
N LEU A 24 4.14 -4.01 -5.21
CA LEU A 24 3.61 -3.77 -6.56
C LEU A 24 4.76 -3.56 -7.56
N VAL A 25 5.59 -2.53 -7.39
CA VAL A 25 6.59 -2.16 -8.40
C VAL A 25 7.66 -3.24 -8.57
N CYS A 26 8.20 -3.78 -7.47
CA CYS A 26 9.15 -4.89 -7.56
C CYS A 26 8.49 -6.21 -7.99
N GLY A 27 7.22 -6.46 -7.65
CA GLY A 27 6.47 -7.61 -8.15
C GLY A 27 6.24 -7.58 -9.66
N VAL A 28 5.86 -6.42 -10.20
CA VAL A 28 5.76 -6.18 -11.66
C VAL A 28 7.11 -6.42 -12.32
N TRP A 29 8.17 -5.77 -11.82
CA TRP A 29 9.52 -5.96 -12.36
C TRP A 29 9.95 -7.42 -12.34
N GLY A 30 9.80 -8.11 -11.21
CA GLY A 30 10.19 -9.51 -11.06
C GLY A 30 9.45 -10.43 -12.03
N THR A 31 8.14 -10.21 -12.20
CA THR A 31 7.32 -11.00 -13.13
C THR A 31 7.74 -10.77 -14.58
N LEU A 32 7.97 -9.51 -14.97
CA LEU A 32 8.46 -9.20 -16.33
C LEU A 32 9.88 -9.72 -16.57
N ALA A 33 10.74 -9.70 -15.55
CA ALA A 33 12.10 -10.24 -15.63
C ALA A 33 12.11 -11.75 -15.94
N VAL A 34 11.12 -12.52 -15.46
CA VAL A 34 10.94 -13.93 -15.87
C VAL A 34 10.80 -14.03 -17.39
N GLY A 35 10.02 -13.12 -17.99
CA GLY A 35 9.81 -13.04 -19.44
C GLY A 35 11.04 -12.68 -20.26
N ILE A 36 12.10 -12.17 -19.62
CA ILE A 36 13.34 -11.71 -20.25
C ILE A 36 14.46 -12.73 -20.03
N PHE A 37 14.55 -13.30 -18.84
CA PHE A 37 15.71 -14.09 -18.40
C PHE A 37 15.44 -15.57 -18.24
N SER A 38 14.19 -16.03 -18.35
CA SER A 38 13.90 -17.47 -18.22
C SER A 38 14.43 -18.25 -19.42
N THR A 39 14.97 -19.44 -19.16
CA THR A 39 15.37 -20.43 -20.18
C THR A 39 14.21 -21.33 -20.61
N ASN A 40 13.04 -21.22 -19.97
CA ASN A 40 11.84 -21.93 -20.37
C ASN A 40 11.15 -21.16 -21.51
N PRO A 41 10.99 -21.73 -22.71
CA PRO A 41 10.35 -21.05 -23.85
C PRO A 41 8.90 -20.66 -23.60
N GLU A 42 8.20 -21.33 -22.67
CA GLU A 42 6.82 -21.00 -22.29
C GLU A 42 6.71 -19.71 -21.46
N HIS A 43 7.80 -19.26 -20.86
CA HIS A 43 7.83 -18.04 -20.06
C HIS A 43 8.06 -16.80 -20.94
N SER A 44 7.20 -16.58 -21.93
CA SER A 44 7.33 -15.40 -22.81
C SER A 44 7.02 -14.09 -22.07
N PHE A 45 7.69 -13.01 -22.46
CA PHE A 45 7.43 -11.67 -21.94
C PHE A 45 5.95 -11.25 -22.05
N LEU A 46 5.29 -11.56 -23.17
CA LEU A 46 3.88 -11.21 -23.37
C LEU A 46 2.95 -11.95 -22.42
N ILE A 47 3.24 -13.22 -22.10
CA ILE A 47 2.47 -13.99 -21.11
C ILE A 47 2.64 -13.38 -19.72
N GLN A 48 3.87 -13.03 -19.34
CA GLN A 48 4.14 -12.39 -18.04
C GLN A 48 3.47 -11.01 -17.93
N LEU A 49 3.53 -10.21 -19.00
CA LEU A 49 2.86 -8.90 -19.08
C LEU A 49 1.34 -9.04 -18.95
N LEU A 50 0.74 -9.99 -19.67
CA LEU A 50 -0.69 -10.29 -19.56
C LEU A 50 -1.05 -10.68 -18.13
N GLY A 51 -0.24 -11.52 -17.48
CA GLY A 51 -0.41 -11.89 -16.08
C GLY A 51 -0.40 -10.68 -15.15
N VAL A 52 0.62 -9.82 -15.26
CA VAL A 52 0.71 -8.56 -14.48
C VAL A 52 -0.56 -7.73 -14.63
N PHE A 53 -1.05 -7.52 -15.86
CA PHE A 53 -2.27 -6.75 -16.07
C PHE A 53 -3.51 -7.45 -15.53
N ALA A 54 -3.67 -8.74 -15.77
CA ALA A 54 -4.85 -9.50 -15.33
C ALA A 54 -4.97 -9.48 -13.79
N TYR A 55 -3.90 -9.82 -13.08
CA TYR A 55 -3.88 -9.77 -11.61
C TYR A 55 -3.97 -8.34 -11.09
N GLY A 56 -3.27 -7.39 -11.72
CA GLY A 56 -3.28 -5.98 -11.31
C GLY A 56 -4.67 -5.36 -11.39
N VAL A 57 -5.36 -5.51 -12.53
CA VAL A 57 -6.72 -4.99 -12.72
C VAL A 57 -7.72 -5.68 -11.79
N PHE A 58 -7.67 -7.01 -11.71
CA PHE A 58 -8.58 -7.76 -10.85
C PHE A 58 -8.43 -7.38 -9.37
N SER A 59 -7.20 -7.39 -8.85
CA SER A 59 -6.92 -7.06 -7.45
C SER A 59 -7.24 -5.61 -7.11
N PHE A 60 -6.87 -4.66 -7.98
CA PHE A 60 -7.18 -3.25 -7.78
C PHE A 60 -8.69 -2.98 -7.77
N ALA A 61 -9.43 -3.52 -8.74
CA ALA A 61 -10.88 -3.35 -8.81
C ALA A 61 -11.59 -3.96 -7.60
N LEU A 62 -11.19 -5.15 -7.19
CA LEU A 62 -11.77 -5.83 -6.02
C LEU A 62 -11.44 -5.07 -4.72
N ALA A 63 -10.18 -4.69 -4.51
CA ALA A 63 -9.77 -3.94 -3.34
C ALA A 63 -10.47 -2.59 -3.25
N MET A 64 -10.53 -1.83 -4.36
CA MET A 64 -11.28 -0.58 -4.43
C MET A 64 -12.76 -0.77 -4.11
N GLY A 65 -13.40 -1.82 -4.64
CA GLY A 65 -14.80 -2.14 -4.34
C GLY A 65 -15.03 -2.41 -2.86
N ILE A 66 -14.20 -3.26 -2.24
CA ILE A 66 -14.29 -3.60 -0.82
C ILE A 66 -14.06 -2.36 0.05
N LEU A 67 -12.98 -1.61 -0.19
CA LEU A 67 -12.65 -0.42 0.59
C LEU A 67 -13.72 0.68 0.44
N PHE A 68 -14.31 0.83 -0.75
CA PHE A 68 -15.40 1.77 -0.97
C PHE A 68 -16.67 1.36 -0.24
N VAL A 69 -17.02 0.06 -0.24
CA VAL A 69 -18.16 -0.45 0.54
C VAL A 69 -17.95 -0.21 2.03
N ILE A 70 -16.78 -0.53 2.57
CA ILE A 70 -16.43 -0.27 3.98
C ILE A 70 -16.56 1.22 4.30
N LYS A 71 -15.99 2.08 3.44
CA LYS A 71 -16.08 3.53 3.59
C LYS A 71 -17.53 4.03 3.62
N ALA A 72 -18.41 3.45 2.80
CA ALA A 72 -19.80 3.86 2.68
C ALA A 72 -20.71 3.33 3.81
N THR A 73 -20.35 2.23 4.46
CA THR A 73 -21.19 1.58 5.47
C THR A 73 -20.77 1.89 6.91
N ILE A 74 -19.51 1.65 7.26
CA ILE A 74 -19.00 1.75 8.64
C ILE A 74 -17.92 2.83 8.80
N GLY A 75 -17.32 3.29 7.69
CA GLY A 75 -16.18 4.21 7.71
C GLY A 75 -14.86 3.48 7.57
N LEU A 76 -13.92 4.09 6.85
CA LEU A 76 -12.60 3.50 6.55
C LEU A 76 -11.46 4.10 7.39
N ARG A 77 -11.61 5.36 7.82
CA ARG A 77 -10.63 6.09 8.65
C ARG A 77 -11.33 6.65 9.88
N VAL A 78 -10.56 6.77 10.97
CA VAL A 78 -10.95 7.48 12.19
C VAL A 78 -11.17 8.98 11.92
N SER A 79 -11.72 9.69 12.90
CA SER A 79 -11.84 11.15 12.82
C SER A 79 -10.47 11.83 12.79
N GLU A 80 -10.39 13.05 12.24
CA GLU A 80 -9.13 13.82 12.22
C GLU A 80 -8.62 14.13 13.65
N GLU A 81 -9.53 14.39 14.58
CA GLU A 81 -9.20 14.60 15.99
C GLU A 81 -8.55 13.35 16.60
N GLU A 82 -9.12 12.17 16.35
CA GLU A 82 -8.60 10.88 16.82
C GLU A 82 -7.28 10.51 16.13
N GLU A 83 -7.14 10.80 14.84
CA GLU A 83 -5.89 10.61 14.10
C GLU A 83 -4.75 11.45 14.69
N LEU A 84 -5.03 12.69 15.11
CA LEU A 84 -4.07 13.59 15.76
C LEU A 84 -3.73 13.15 17.19
N GLN A 85 -4.69 12.61 17.94
CA GLN A 85 -4.45 12.07 19.28
C GLN A 85 -3.62 10.77 19.23
N GLY A 86 -3.81 9.96 18.18
CA GLY A 86 -3.15 8.68 17.97
C GLY A 86 -4.05 7.49 18.35
N LEU A 87 -4.04 6.46 17.51
CA LEU A 87 -4.95 5.31 17.63
C LEU A 87 -4.68 4.44 18.87
N ASP A 88 -3.50 4.51 19.48
CA ASP A 88 -3.22 3.79 20.73
C ASP A 88 -4.16 4.25 21.86
N ILE A 89 -4.51 5.54 21.89
CA ILE A 89 -5.43 6.11 22.88
C ILE A 89 -6.87 5.77 22.52
N GLY A 90 -7.28 6.06 21.27
CA GLY A 90 -8.66 5.89 20.81
C GLY A 90 -9.13 4.43 20.80
N GLU A 91 -8.30 3.52 20.30
CA GLU A 91 -8.67 2.11 20.07
C GLU A 91 -8.21 1.19 21.20
N HIS A 92 -7.12 1.52 21.91
CA HIS A 92 -6.51 0.63 22.91
C HIS A 92 -6.52 1.21 24.33
N GLY A 93 -6.91 2.47 24.52
CA GLY A 93 -7.00 3.11 25.84
C GLY A 93 -5.66 3.22 26.57
N MET A 94 -4.54 3.20 25.83
CA MET A 94 -3.19 3.18 26.40
C MET A 94 -2.21 4.02 25.59
N GLU A 95 -1.15 4.49 26.24
CA GLU A 95 0.00 5.09 25.54
C GLU A 95 1.00 3.99 25.18
N ALA A 96 1.51 3.98 23.95
CA ALA A 96 2.59 3.06 23.57
C ALA A 96 3.91 3.37 24.32
N TYR A 97 4.15 4.63 24.66
CA TYR A 97 5.40 5.10 25.29
C TYR A 97 5.15 6.02 26.49
N SER A 98 4.99 5.43 27.68
CA SER A 98 4.76 6.14 28.93
C SER A 98 5.84 7.19 29.21
N GLY A 99 5.47 8.47 29.26
CA GLY A 99 6.35 9.57 29.67
C GLY A 99 7.21 10.21 28.57
N PHE A 100 7.05 9.83 27.30
CA PHE A 100 7.76 10.44 26.16
C PHE A 100 6.88 11.25 25.21
N GLN A 101 5.54 11.14 25.31
CA GLN A 101 4.62 11.94 24.50
C GLN A 101 4.29 13.26 25.23
N PHE A 102 4.96 14.35 24.82
CA PHE A 102 4.55 15.71 25.19
C PHE A 102 3.42 16.14 24.25
N PHE A 103 2.17 15.93 24.65
CA PHE A 103 1.04 16.55 23.95
C PHE A 103 1.16 18.08 24.09
N THR A 104 1.52 18.77 23.01
CA THR A 104 1.37 20.22 22.92
C THR A 104 -0.06 20.48 22.49
N THR A 105 -1.00 20.44 23.45
CA THR A 105 -2.34 20.97 23.23
C THR A 105 -2.22 22.48 23.08
N GLN A 106 -2.31 22.98 21.85
CA GLN A 106 -2.74 24.36 21.59
C GLN A 106 -4.20 24.33 21.17
#